data_AF-J3VHQ9-F1
#
_entry.id   AF-J3VHQ9-F1
#
_cell.length_a   1.000
_cell.length_b   1.000
_cell.length_c   1.000
_cell.angle_alpha   90.00
_cell.angle_beta   90.00
_cell.angle_gamma   90.00
#
_symmetry.space_group_name_H-M   'P 1'
#
loop_
_entity.id
_entity.type
_entity.pdbx_description
1 polymer ?
#
loop_
_entity_poly.entity_id
_entity_poly.type
_entity_poly.pdbx_seq_one_letter_code
_entity_poly.pdbx_strand_id
1 'polypeptide(L)'
;MLKIFFPAFDPLVSSSNNVNPEFIGQRHYNAILETKYILQKYKEIEDVMLILGFDELDDESKTIVKKALQLQKFFSQNFYMTEHFTLKSGVFVNLEDIQLVQLRKF
;
A
#
# COMPACT_ATOMS: atom_id res chain seq x y z
N MET A 1 -4.54 -2.29 -17.91
CA MET A 1 -3.85 -3.57 -17.65
C MET A 1 -3.96 -3.83 -16.15
N LEU A 2 -4.75 -4.83 -15.74
CA LEU A 2 -4.82 -5.25 -14.33
C LEU A 2 -3.42 -5.69 -13.91
N LYS A 3 -2.76 -4.87 -13.10
CA LYS A 3 -1.41 -5.15 -12.62
C LYS A 3 -1.57 -6.14 -11.47
N ILE A 4 -1.17 -7.39 -11.68
CA ILE A 4 -1.18 -8.39 -10.62
C ILE A 4 -0.04 -8.05 -9.67
N PHE A 5 -0.39 -7.65 -8.44
CA PHE A 5 0.56 -7.41 -7.36
C PHE A 5 0.76 -8.70 -6.57
N PHE A 6 2.02 -9.02 -6.25
CA PHE A 6 2.38 -10.19 -5.46
C PHE A 6 3.07 -9.74 -4.17
N PRO A 7 2.65 -10.22 -2.99
CA PRO A 7 1.53 -11.15 -2.76
C PRO A 7 0.14 -10.54 -3.00
N ALA A 8 -0.81 -11.37 -3.42
CA ALA A 8 -2.20 -10.95 -3.67
C ALA A 8 -3.01 -10.92 -2.35
N PHE A 9 -2.70 -9.97 -1.46
CA PHE A 9 -3.46 -9.74 -0.23
C PHE A 9 -4.25 -8.43 -0.30
N ASP A 10 -5.36 -8.36 0.44
CA ASP A 10 -6.15 -7.14 0.58
C ASP A 10 -5.78 -6.42 1.89
N PRO A 11 -5.12 -5.24 1.83
CA PRO A 11 -4.70 -4.49 3.02
C PRO A 11 -5.86 -3.87 3.83
N LEU A 12 -7.04 -3.70 3.25
CA LEU A 12 -8.22 -3.16 3.95
C LEU A 12 -8.94 -4.26 4.73
N VAL A 13 -9.01 -5.46 4.16
CA VAL A 13 -9.68 -6.61 4.78
C VAL A 13 -8.77 -7.35 5.76
N SER A 14 -7.45 -7.32 5.53
CA SER A 14 -6.47 -7.96 6.43
C SER A 14 -6.47 -7.29 7.82
N SER A 15 -6.52 -8.13 8.86
CA SER A 15 -6.53 -7.71 10.26
C SER A 15 -5.66 -8.61 11.13
N SER A 16 -5.26 -8.11 12.30
CA SER A 16 -4.50 -8.85 13.30
C SER A 16 -4.80 -8.29 14.70
N ASN A 17 -4.90 -9.17 15.70
CA ASN A 17 -5.10 -8.78 17.10
C ASN A 17 -3.92 -7.99 17.67
N ASN A 18 -2.75 -8.08 17.03
CA ASN A 18 -1.54 -7.39 17.47
C ASN A 18 -1.46 -5.95 16.95
N VAL A 19 -2.45 -5.48 16.18
CA VAL A 19 -2.52 -4.07 15.74
C VAL A 19 -3.03 -3.21 16.90
N ASN A 20 -2.15 -3.04 17.90
CA ASN A 20 -2.36 -2.19 19.07
C ASN A 20 -1.02 -1.48 19.39
N PRO A 21 -1.03 -0.16 19.63
CA PRO A 21 0.18 0.63 19.87
C PRO A 21 1.03 0.11 21.05
N GLU A 22 0.46 -0.60 22.02
CA GLU A 22 1.20 -1.22 23.13
C GLU A 22 2.11 -2.37 22.67
N PHE A 23 1.73 -3.10 21.61
CA PHE A 23 2.53 -4.23 21.09
C PHE A 23 3.50 -3.82 19.98
N ILE A 24 3.08 -2.93 19.07
CA ILE A 24 3.85 -2.57 17.87
C ILE A 24 4.46 -1.16 17.92
N GLY A 25 4.19 -0.41 18.99
CA GLY A 25 4.59 0.98 19.15
C GLY A 25 3.71 1.95 18.37
N GLN A 26 3.65 3.19 18.87
CA GLN A 26 2.79 4.24 18.29
C GLN A 26 3.11 4.55 16.83
N ARG A 27 4.40 4.53 16.46
CA ARG A 27 4.86 4.85 15.11
C ARG A 27 4.30 3.87 14.08
N HIS A 28 4.42 2.56 14.34
CA HIS A 28 3.94 1.53 13.44
C HIS A 28 2.41 1.56 13.36
N TYR A 29 1.75 1.71 14.51
CA TYR A 29 0.30 1.82 14.58
C TYR A 29 -0.24 2.98 13.73
N ASN A 30 0.36 4.18 13.85
CA ASN A 30 -0.04 5.34 13.05
C ASN A 30 0.18 5.12 11.54
N ALA A 31 1.29 4.49 11.16
CA ALA A 31 1.56 4.18 9.75
C ALA A 31 0.50 3.23 9.15
N ILE A 32 0.02 2.25 9.93
CA ILE A 32 -1.07 1.37 9.52
C ILE A 32 -2.37 2.16 9.34
N LEU A 33 -2.72 3.03 10.29
CA LEU A 33 -3.94 3.84 10.20
C LEU A 33 -3.93 4.78 8.99
N GLU A 34 -2.83 5.47 8.74
CA GLU A 34 -2.71 6.38 7.59
C GLU A 34 -2.77 5.62 6.26
N THR A 35 -2.10 4.47 6.18
CA THR A 35 -2.18 3.61 4.99
C THR A 35 -3.62 3.17 4.74
N LYS A 36 -4.34 2.71 5.78
CA LYS A 36 -5.75 2.32 5.65
C LYS A 36 -6.63 3.48 5.21
N TYR A 37 -6.40 4.67 5.76
CA TYR A 37 -7.13 5.88 5.37
C TYR A 37 -6.95 6.20 3.89
N ILE A 38 -5.71 6.22 3.40
CA ILE A 38 -5.42 6.52 1.98
C ILE A 38 -6.08 5.49 1.06
N LEU A 39 -5.98 4.20 1.38
CA LEU A 39 -6.56 3.14 0.56
C LEU A 39 -8.09 3.13 0.57
N GLN A 40 -8.69 3.45 1.72
CA GLN A 40 -10.14 3.58 1.84
C GLN A 40 -10.65 4.77 1.00
N LYS A 41 -9.96 5.93 1.07
CA LYS A 41 -10.28 7.10 0.26
C LYS A 41 -10.09 6.83 -1.23
N TYR A 42 -9.03 6.14 -1.62
CA TYR A 42 -8.85 5.70 -3.00
C TYR A 42 -10.03 4.86 -3.50
N LYS A 43 -10.51 3.92 -2.70
CA LYS A 43 -11.67 3.07 -3.07
C LYS A 43 -12.96 3.88 -3.27
N GLU A 44 -13.18 4.93 -2.48
CA GLU A 44 -14.31 5.85 -2.66
C GLU A 44 -14.21 6.65 -3.97
N ILE A 45 -12.99 6.96 -4.42
CA ILE A 45 -12.71 7.77 -5.61
C ILE A 45 -12.63 6.92 -6.88
N GLU A 46 -12.25 5.64 -6.76
CA GLU A 46 -11.96 4.74 -7.88
C GLU A 46 -13.12 4.63 -8.87
N ASP A 47 -14.35 4.44 -8.39
CA ASP A 47 -15.54 4.32 -9.26
C ASP A 47 -15.80 5.60 -10.06
N VAL A 48 -15.65 6.77 -9.42
CA VAL A 48 -15.81 8.08 -10.08
C VAL A 48 -14.71 8.28 -11.12
N MET A 49 -13.46 7.95 -10.77
CA MET A 49 -12.31 8.03 -11.66
C MET A 49 -12.46 7.11 -12.88
N LEU A 50 -13.06 5.93 -12.71
CA LEU A 50 -13.33 5.00 -13.81
C LEU A 50 -14.39 5.52 -14.79
N ILE A 51 -15.32 6.36 -14.33
CA ILE A 51 -16.38 6.95 -15.16
C ILE A 51 -15.89 8.24 -15.84
N LEU A 52 -15.31 9.16 -15.08
CA LEU A 52 -14.99 10.53 -15.53
C LEU A 52 -13.55 10.66 -16.04
N GLY A 53 -12.63 9.83 -15.55
CA GLY A 53 -11.19 9.95 -15.80
C GLY A 53 -10.44 10.64 -14.66
N PHE A 54 -9.12 10.42 -14.61
CA PHE A 54 -8.25 10.95 -13.55
C PHE A 54 -8.14 12.49 -13.57
N ASP A 55 -8.17 13.11 -14.75
CA ASP A 55 -7.96 14.55 -14.90
C ASP A 55 -9.14 15.39 -14.38
N GLU A 56 -10.31 14.78 -14.25
CA GLU A 56 -11.54 15.41 -13.73
C GLU A 56 -11.59 15.49 -12.20
N LEU A 57 -10.67 14.79 -11.50
CA LEU A 57 -10.57 14.83 -10.05
C LEU A 57 -9.98 16.16 -9.57
N ASP A 58 -10.36 16.60 -8.37
CA ASP A 58 -9.72 17.72 -7.68
C ASP A 58 -8.30 17.35 -7.22
N ASP A 59 -7.50 18.36 -6.87
CA ASP A 59 -6.07 18.17 -6.56
C ASP A 59 -5.83 17.26 -5.33
N GLU A 60 -6.74 17.28 -4.35
CA GLU A 60 -6.65 16.42 -3.17
C GLU A 60 -6.89 14.95 -3.56
N SER A 61 -7.98 14.68 -4.29
CA SER A 61 -8.28 13.33 -4.80
C SER A 61 -7.19 12.79 -5.71
N LYS A 62 -6.64 13.62 -6.61
CA LYS A 62 -5.48 13.26 -7.45
C LYS A 62 -4.29 12.86 -6.60
N THR A 63 -4.05 13.55 -5.50
CA THR A 63 -2.97 13.25 -4.55
C THR A 63 -3.23 11.90 -3.86
N ILE A 64 -4.44 11.65 -3.36
CA ILE A 64 -4.82 10.36 -2.75
C ILE A 64 -4.60 9.20 -3.72
N VAL A 65 -5.07 9.32 -4.97
CA VAL A 65 -4.90 8.28 -5.99
C VAL A 65 -3.42 7.99 -6.24
N LYS A 66 -2.58 9.04 -6.39
CA LYS A 66 -1.13 8.86 -6.57
C LYS A 66 -0.50 8.11 -5.40
N LYS A 67 -0.82 8.49 -4.16
CA LYS A 67 -0.33 7.81 -2.95
C LYS A 67 -0.79 6.37 -2.87
N ALA A 68 -2.06 6.09 -3.14
CA ALA A 68 -2.61 4.74 -3.13
C ALA A 68 -1.92 3.83 -4.16
N LEU A 69 -1.72 4.32 -5.39
CA LEU A 69 -0.98 3.57 -6.42
C LEU A 69 0.48 3.33 -6.05
N GLN A 70 1.11 4.24 -5.32
CA GLN A 70 2.45 4.05 -4.79
C GLN A 70 2.46 3.00 -3.66
N LEU A 71 1.50 3.03 -2.75
CA LEU A 71 1.33 2.04 -1.68
C LEU A 71 1.07 0.63 -2.23
N GLN A 72 0.19 0.48 -3.23
CA GLN A 72 -0.06 -0.82 -3.88
C GLN A 72 1.23 -1.41 -4.49
N LYS A 73 2.08 -0.57 -5.09
CA LYS A 73 3.40 -1.00 -5.57
C LYS A 73 4.36 -1.32 -4.44
N PHE A 74 4.34 -0.53 -3.36
CA PHE A 74 5.18 -0.72 -2.19
C PHE A 74 4.92 -2.05 -1.48
N PHE A 75 3.66 -2.49 -1.43
CA PHE A 75 3.30 -3.79 -0.88
C PHE A 75 3.68 -4.99 -1.73
N SER A 76 4.20 -4.76 -2.95
CA SER A 76 4.70 -5.85 -3.77
C SER A 76 6.13 -6.21 -3.40
N GLN A 77 6.42 -7.51 -3.35
CA GLN A 77 7.74 -8.02 -3.00
C GLN A 77 8.09 -9.23 -3.86
N ASN A 78 9.35 -9.29 -4.33
CA ASN A 78 9.86 -10.50 -4.99
C ASN A 78 10.18 -11.55 -3.93
N PHE A 79 9.74 -12.79 -4.17
CA PHE A 79 9.96 -13.90 -3.24
C PHE A 79 11.10 -14.80 -3.70
N TYR A 80 11.92 -15.25 -2.75
CA TYR A 80 13.00 -16.19 -3.02
C TYR A 80 12.53 -17.49 -3.69
N MET A 81 11.33 -17.97 -3.33
CA MET A 81 10.77 -19.19 -3.91
C MET A 81 10.32 -19.03 -5.38
N THR A 82 10.12 -17.80 -5.84
CA THR A 82 9.62 -17.52 -7.21
C THR A 82 10.70 -16.98 -8.16
N GLU A 83 11.96 -16.91 -7.73
CA GLU A 83 13.06 -16.38 -8.54
C GLU A 83 13.22 -17.12 -9.86
N HIS A 84 13.14 -18.45 -9.85
CA HIS A 84 13.27 -19.29 -11.04
C HIS A 84 12.18 -19.02 -12.10
N PHE A 85 11.01 -18.55 -11.69
CA PHE A 85 9.89 -18.25 -12.59
C PHE A 85 9.87 -16.78 -13.01
N THR A 86 10.22 -15.87 -12.09
CA THR A 86 10.09 -14.43 -12.30
C THR A 86 11.36 -13.78 -12.87
N LEU A 87 12.49 -14.49 -12.83
CA LEU A 87 13.82 -13.97 -13.18
C LEU A 87 14.21 -12.72 -12.39
N LYS A 88 13.61 -12.53 -11.21
CA LYS A 88 13.91 -11.44 -10.29
C LYS A 88 14.36 -12.02 -8.97
N SER A 89 15.46 -11.50 -8.43
CA SER A 89 15.92 -11.88 -7.10
C SER A 89 14.90 -11.49 -6.03
N GLY A 90 14.68 -12.42 -5.12
CA GLY A 90 13.92 -12.25 -3.90
C GLY A 90 14.61 -11.25 -2.98
N VAL A 91 13.79 -10.57 -2.20
CA VAL A 91 14.25 -9.54 -1.28
C VAL A 91 13.69 -9.85 0.09
N PHE A 92 14.52 -9.78 1.12
CA PHE A 92 14.09 -9.75 2.51
C PHE A 92 14.09 -8.29 2.96
N VAL A 93 13.02 -7.86 3.63
CA VAL A 93 12.87 -6.49 4.12
C VAL A 93 12.74 -6.54 5.64
N ASN A 94 13.61 -5.84 6.36
CA ASN A 94 13.54 -5.79 7.82
C ASN A 94 12.36 -4.91 8.25
N LEU A 95 11.86 -5.14 9.46
CA LEU A 95 10.77 -4.35 10.01
C LEU A 95 11.17 -2.88 10.17
N GLU A 96 12.41 -2.62 10.60
CA GLU A 96 12.96 -1.28 10.74
C GLU A 96 12.96 -0.54 9.41
N ASP A 97 13.28 -1.23 8.31
CA ASP A 97 13.28 -0.64 6.97
C ASP A 97 11.86 -0.22 6.56
N ILE A 98 10.85 -1.06 6.83
CA ILE A 98 9.44 -0.74 6.57
C ILE A 98 8.98 0.46 7.41
N GLN A 99 9.39 0.53 8.67
CA GLN A 99 9.07 1.67 9.55
C GLN A 99 9.82 2.95 9.14
N LEU A 100 11.01 2.84 8.57
CA LEU A 100 11.88 3.92 8.12
C LEU A 100 11.52 4.47 6.73
N VAL A 101 10.76 3.72 5.91
CA VAL A 101 10.12 4.28 4.71
C VAL A 101 9.05 5.27 5.17
N GLN A 102 9.51 6.48 5.43
CA GLN A 102 8.69 7.58 5.90
C GLN A 102 7.47 7.75 4.98
N LEU A 103 6.34 8.03 5.61
CA LEU A 103 5.21 8.76 5.04
C LEU A 103 5.63 10.07 4.32
N ARG A 104 6.89 10.53 4.46
CA ARG A 104 7.47 11.64 3.68
C ARG A 104 7.81 11.30 2.23
N LYS A 105 7.82 10.03 1.82
CA LYS A 105 7.98 9.65 0.41
C LYS A 105 6.64 9.59 -0.36
N PHE A 106 5.51 9.83 0.30
CA PHE A 106 4.16 9.79 -0.28
C PHE A 106 3.36 11.06 0.03
#